data_AF-A0A438GAX4-F1
#
_entry.id   AF-A0A438GAX4-F1
#
_cell.length_a   1.000
_cell.length_b   1.000
_cell.length_c   1.000
_cell.angle_alpha   90.00
_cell.angle_beta   90.00
_cell.angle_gamma   90.00
#
_symmetry.space_group_name_H-M   'P 1'
#
loop_
_entity.id
_entity.type
_entity.pdbx_description
1 polymer ?
#
loop_
_entity_poly.entity_id
_entity_poly.type
_entity_poly.pdbx_seq_one_letter_code
_entity_poly.pdbx_strand_id
1 'polypeptide(L)'
;MSAKNQKPHKNPHSSFNFFPPRTNLSKRGTGLSLYVVPASRCEKDVIDIRNLSLVYTLAGYEQLVNQLSVDCIDCAADASVVSAVNEGIEAAREIVPLRRPWVMISVNDNEDLHFRKAEFDPADCPPDCSRPCEVVCPANAISLVEGKSTVELPHSTRSPGALKGGVITERCYGCGRCFPVCPFDKISVVTYVRNATATTELLKRDNVDAVEIHTSGRQSAFFRELWNHLGDAIRYLRLVAVNLLDIGDSTISSMNTMYSIMELQLDCYNLWQNFSSGPRE
;
A
#
# COMPACT_ATOMS: atom_id res chain seq x y z
N MET A 1 12.08 52.47 30.08
CA MET A 1 10.75 51.87 29.86
C MET A 1 10.78 51.16 28.52
N SER A 2 10.95 49.83 28.54
CA SER A 2 11.04 48.99 27.34
C SER A 2 9.93 47.95 27.43
N ALA A 3 8.95 48.05 26.54
CA ALA A 3 7.80 47.16 26.48
C ALA A 3 8.20 45.87 25.73
N LYS A 4 8.23 44.75 26.45
CA LYS A 4 8.42 43.41 25.89
C LYS A 4 7.11 42.97 25.21
N ASN A 5 7.18 42.76 23.89
CA ASN A 5 6.11 42.18 23.08
C ASN A 5 5.90 40.70 23.46
N GLN A 6 4.69 40.38 23.90
CA GLN A 6 4.21 39.03 24.22
C GLN A 6 3.79 38.35 22.90
N LYS A 7 4.41 37.20 22.56
CA LYS A 7 3.98 36.35 21.43
C LYS A 7 2.68 35.61 21.80
N PRO A 8 1.71 35.46 20.88
CA PRO A 8 0.52 34.65 21.16
C PRO A 8 0.84 33.15 21.03
N HIS A 9 0.34 32.39 22.00
CA HIS A 9 0.32 30.93 22.02
C HIS A 9 -0.43 30.38 20.79
N LYS A 10 0.22 29.52 20.01
CA LYS A 10 -0.44 28.67 18.99
C LYS A 10 -0.83 27.33 19.61
N ASN A 11 -2.11 27.02 19.56
CA ASN A 11 -2.67 25.70 19.88
C ASN A 11 -2.20 24.65 18.84
N PRO A 12 -1.82 23.42 19.24
CA PRO A 12 -1.44 22.36 18.33
C PRO A 12 -2.68 21.56 17.93
N HIS A 13 -3.46 22.07 16.98
CA HIS A 13 -4.36 21.20 16.22
C HIS A 13 -3.59 20.69 15.01
N SER A 14 -3.19 19.41 15.07
CA SER A 14 -2.68 18.65 13.94
C SER A 14 -3.77 18.54 12.88
N SER A 15 -3.76 19.44 11.92
CA SER A 15 -4.49 19.29 10.67
C SER A 15 -3.87 18.11 9.91
N PHE A 16 -4.54 16.96 9.97
CA PHE A 16 -4.30 15.84 9.05
C PHE A 16 -4.65 16.34 7.64
N ASN A 17 -3.63 16.71 6.86
CA ASN A 17 -3.80 17.00 5.44
C ASN A 17 -4.09 15.69 4.72
N PHE A 18 -5.36 15.43 4.40
CA PHE A 18 -5.86 14.27 3.65
C PHE A 18 -5.56 14.32 2.13
N PHE A 19 -4.68 15.22 1.69
CA PHE A 19 -4.43 15.44 0.26
C PHE A 19 -3.00 15.04 -0.11
N PRO A 20 -2.79 13.96 -0.88
CA PRO A 20 -1.49 13.69 -1.47
C PRO A 20 -1.14 14.79 -2.51
N PRO A 21 0.15 15.14 -2.67
CA PRO A 21 0.58 16.16 -3.62
C PRO A 21 0.29 15.76 -5.08
N ARG A 22 -0.13 16.72 -5.91
CA ARG A 22 -0.23 16.53 -7.37
C ARG A 22 1.15 16.20 -7.93
N THR A 23 1.32 15.04 -8.55
CA THR A 23 2.54 14.67 -9.28
C THR A 23 2.44 15.19 -10.72
N ASN A 24 3.38 16.04 -11.12
CA ASN A 24 3.49 16.54 -12.49
C ASN A 24 4.17 15.48 -13.38
N LEU A 25 3.52 15.06 -14.48
CA LEU A 25 4.13 14.19 -15.49
C LEU A 25 4.85 15.00 -16.58
N SER A 26 5.85 14.36 -17.20
CA SER A 26 6.38 14.76 -18.50
C SER A 26 6.45 13.53 -19.40
N LYS A 27 5.68 13.54 -20.49
CA LYS A 27 6.02 12.84 -21.75
C LYS A 27 5.93 13.90 -22.83
N ARG A 28 6.85 13.86 -23.81
CA ARG A 28 6.95 14.77 -24.97
C ARG A 28 5.63 15.53 -25.24
N GLY A 29 5.55 16.77 -24.80
CA GLY A 29 4.50 17.73 -25.19
C GLY A 29 3.16 17.70 -24.45
N THR A 30 2.87 16.77 -23.52
CA THR A 30 1.65 16.85 -22.68
C THR A 30 1.94 16.44 -21.24
N GLY A 31 1.88 17.40 -20.31
CA GLY A 31 1.96 17.12 -18.88
C GLY A 31 0.62 16.57 -18.39
N LEU A 32 0.56 15.26 -18.16
CA LEU A 32 -0.54 14.67 -17.40
C LEU A 32 -0.29 15.01 -15.91
N SER A 33 -1.30 15.18 -15.08
CA SER A 33 -1.17 15.20 -13.61
C SER A 33 -2.21 14.24 -13.12
N LEU A 34 -1.80 13.17 -12.44
CA LEU A 34 -2.71 12.14 -11.96
C LEU A 34 -2.99 12.38 -10.48
N TYR A 35 -4.24 12.63 -10.13
CA TYR A 35 -4.66 12.54 -8.74
C TYR A 35 -4.89 11.07 -8.38
N VAL A 36 -3.93 10.47 -7.67
CA VAL A 36 -3.96 9.07 -7.23
C VAL A 36 -4.41 9.00 -5.78
N VAL A 37 -5.41 8.16 -5.50
CA VAL A 37 -5.91 7.90 -4.14
C VAL A 37 -5.75 6.42 -3.79
N PRO A 38 -5.22 6.08 -2.59
CA PRO A 38 -5.02 4.71 -2.19
C PRO A 38 -6.32 4.08 -1.66
N ALA A 39 -6.68 2.90 -2.15
CA ALA A 39 -7.80 2.08 -1.69
C ALA A 39 -7.34 0.82 -0.91
N SER A 40 -6.21 0.93 -0.20
CA SER A 40 -5.55 -0.21 0.47
C SER A 40 -5.77 -0.15 1.98
N ARG A 41 -6.73 -0.94 2.49
CA ARG A 41 -7.00 -1.06 3.93
C ARG A 41 -6.77 -2.47 4.46
N CYS A 42 -7.25 -3.51 3.78
CA CYS A 42 -7.14 -4.92 4.16
C CYS A 42 -7.72 -5.74 2.99
N GLU A 43 -7.06 -6.80 2.53
CA GLU A 43 -7.51 -7.58 1.35
C GLU A 43 -8.90 -8.21 1.58
N LYS A 44 -9.31 -8.41 2.86
CA LYS A 44 -10.62 -8.97 3.21
C LYS A 44 -11.73 -7.95 3.46
N ASP A 45 -11.45 -6.64 3.44
CA ASP A 45 -12.48 -5.62 3.67
C ASP A 45 -12.97 -5.00 2.35
N VAL A 46 -13.35 -5.88 1.43
CA VAL A 46 -13.78 -5.52 0.06
C VAL A 46 -14.97 -4.56 0.04
N ILE A 47 -15.81 -4.56 1.08
CA ILE A 47 -16.94 -3.64 1.21
C ILE A 47 -16.45 -2.21 1.46
N ASP A 48 -15.52 -2.04 2.40
CA ASP A 48 -14.89 -0.75 2.69
C ASP A 48 -14.15 -0.22 1.47
N ILE A 49 -13.42 -1.08 0.75
CA ILE A 49 -12.72 -0.73 -0.49
C ILE A 49 -13.72 -0.24 -1.54
N ARG A 50 -14.79 -1.00 -1.79
CA ARG A 50 -15.85 -0.61 -2.74
C ARG A 50 -16.45 0.74 -2.39
N ASN A 51 -16.82 0.95 -1.12
CA ASN A 51 -17.42 2.20 -0.66
C ASN A 51 -16.45 3.38 -0.77
N LEU A 52 -15.17 3.15 -0.46
CA LEU A 52 -14.13 4.16 -0.59
C LEU A 52 -13.90 4.54 -2.05
N SER A 53 -13.83 3.56 -2.96
CA SER A 53 -13.72 3.81 -4.41
C SER A 53 -14.94 4.55 -4.98
N LEU A 54 -16.14 4.24 -4.49
CA LEU A 54 -17.35 5.00 -4.81
C LEU A 54 -17.22 6.46 -4.37
N VAL A 55 -16.84 6.70 -3.11
CA VAL A 55 -16.68 8.06 -2.57
C VAL A 55 -15.60 8.82 -3.32
N TYR A 56 -14.45 8.22 -3.61
CA TYR A 56 -13.38 8.84 -4.39
C TYR A 56 -13.82 9.18 -5.81
N THR A 57 -14.60 8.31 -6.45
CA THR A 57 -15.14 8.59 -7.78
C THR A 57 -16.14 9.75 -7.72
N LEU A 58 -17.05 9.76 -6.72
CA LEU A 58 -18.03 10.83 -6.52
C LEU A 58 -17.41 12.15 -6.07
N ALA A 59 -16.30 12.15 -5.34
CA ALA A 59 -15.62 13.37 -4.89
C ALA A 59 -15.19 14.27 -6.06
N GLY A 60 -15.04 13.71 -7.26
CA GLY A 60 -14.83 14.46 -8.49
C GLY A 60 -16.07 15.18 -9.05
N TYR A 61 -17.25 15.02 -8.43
CA TYR A 61 -18.53 15.54 -8.93
C TYR A 61 -18.87 16.97 -8.47
N GLU A 62 -18.21 17.53 -7.45
CA GLU A 62 -18.55 18.88 -6.99
C GLU A 62 -18.02 19.96 -7.96
N GLN A 63 -18.86 20.27 -8.95
CA GLN A 63 -18.57 21.02 -10.17
C GLN A 63 -18.31 22.52 -9.96
N LEU A 64 -18.07 23.02 -8.73
CA LEU A 64 -17.99 24.47 -8.48
C LEU A 64 -16.84 24.94 -7.57
N VAL A 65 -16.00 24.06 -7.03
CA VAL A 65 -14.76 24.48 -6.33
C VAL A 65 -13.61 23.53 -6.67
N ASN A 66 -12.80 23.91 -7.67
CA ASN A 66 -11.47 23.39 -7.95
C ASN A 66 -11.33 21.88 -8.28
N GLN A 67 -11.53 21.53 -9.56
CA GLN A 67 -10.76 20.53 -10.33
C GLN A 67 -10.00 19.44 -9.52
N LEU A 68 -10.70 18.55 -8.82
CA LEU A 68 -10.08 17.36 -8.24
C LEU A 68 -10.85 16.12 -8.67
N SER A 69 -10.90 15.86 -9.98
CA SER A 69 -11.25 14.53 -10.46
C SER A 69 -10.14 13.57 -10.05
N VAL A 70 -10.47 12.53 -9.29
CA VAL A 70 -9.58 11.38 -9.11
C VAL A 70 -9.31 10.77 -10.47
N ASP A 71 -8.05 10.79 -10.90
CA ASP A 71 -7.69 10.26 -12.21
C ASP A 71 -7.41 8.78 -12.17
N CYS A 72 -6.95 8.31 -11.01
CA CYS A 72 -6.54 6.95 -10.79
C CYS A 72 -6.80 6.53 -9.33
N ILE A 73 -7.31 5.33 -9.13
CA ILE A 73 -7.44 4.70 -7.82
C ILE A 73 -6.36 3.61 -7.76
N ASP A 74 -5.40 3.79 -6.86
CA ASP A 74 -4.36 2.79 -6.59
C ASP A 74 -4.85 1.80 -5.54
N CYS A 75 -4.59 0.51 -5.76
CA CYS A 75 -5.03 -0.56 -4.88
C CYS A 75 -4.03 -1.72 -4.87
N ALA A 76 -4.21 -2.63 -3.91
CA ALA A 76 -3.41 -3.84 -3.85
C ALA A 76 -3.61 -4.70 -5.11
N ALA A 77 -2.53 -5.31 -5.59
CA ALA A 77 -2.54 -6.30 -6.67
C ALA A 77 -3.19 -7.62 -6.22
N ASP A 78 -4.49 -7.57 -5.89
CA ASP A 78 -5.34 -8.70 -5.52
C ASP A 78 -6.64 -8.66 -6.31
N ALA A 79 -7.09 -9.82 -6.78
CA ALA A 79 -8.27 -9.95 -7.62
C ALA A 79 -9.56 -9.44 -6.97
N SER A 80 -9.75 -9.71 -5.67
CA SER A 80 -10.95 -9.31 -4.94
C SER A 80 -10.97 -7.81 -4.65
N VAL A 81 -9.79 -7.24 -4.35
CA VAL A 81 -9.60 -5.80 -4.19
C VAL A 81 -9.89 -5.06 -5.49
N VAL A 82 -9.32 -5.51 -6.61
CA VAL A 82 -9.57 -4.91 -7.94
C VAL A 82 -11.06 -4.98 -8.31
N SER A 83 -11.74 -6.10 -8.03
CA SER A 83 -13.19 -6.22 -8.26
C SER A 83 -13.96 -5.17 -7.45
N ALA A 84 -13.68 -5.07 -6.15
CA ALA A 84 -14.33 -4.11 -5.26
C ALA A 84 -14.13 -2.66 -5.71
N VAL A 85 -12.91 -2.30 -6.13
CA VAL A 85 -12.61 -0.96 -6.68
C VAL A 85 -13.46 -0.68 -7.92
N ASN A 86 -13.50 -1.62 -8.87
CA ASN A 86 -14.29 -1.48 -10.09
C ASN A 86 -15.79 -1.38 -9.80
N GLU A 87 -16.32 -2.19 -8.88
CA GLU A 87 -17.72 -2.12 -8.44
C GLU A 87 -18.06 -0.76 -7.81
N GLY A 88 -17.14 -0.20 -7.02
CA GLY A 88 -17.32 1.13 -6.42
C GLY A 88 -17.35 2.24 -7.47
N ILE A 89 -16.46 2.15 -8.47
CA ILE A 89 -16.41 3.08 -9.60
C ILE A 89 -17.71 3.03 -10.40
N GLU A 90 -18.17 1.84 -10.80
CA GLU A 90 -19.38 1.71 -11.61
C GLU A 90 -20.63 2.14 -10.83
N ALA A 91 -20.73 1.82 -9.53
CA ALA A 91 -21.81 2.31 -8.69
C ALA A 91 -21.84 3.84 -8.59
N ALA A 92 -20.68 4.52 -8.52
CA ALA A 92 -20.64 5.99 -8.58
C ALA A 92 -21.13 6.53 -9.94
N ARG A 93 -20.79 5.83 -11.02
CA ARG A 93 -21.18 6.22 -12.39
C ARG A 93 -22.67 6.01 -12.68
N GLU A 94 -23.32 5.09 -11.97
CA GLU A 94 -24.77 4.91 -11.99
C GLU A 94 -25.50 6.08 -11.30
N ILE A 95 -24.91 6.65 -10.24
CA ILE A 95 -25.48 7.81 -9.53
C ILE A 95 -25.31 9.07 -10.39
N VAL A 96 -24.15 9.24 -11.02
CA VAL A 96 -23.79 10.43 -11.80
C VAL A 96 -22.96 10.03 -13.02
N PRO A 97 -23.19 10.60 -14.22
CA PRO A 97 -22.38 10.34 -15.40
C PRO A 97 -20.96 10.94 -15.28
N LEU A 98 -20.08 10.22 -14.58
CA LEU A 98 -18.69 10.60 -14.33
C LEU A 98 -17.72 9.90 -15.28
N ARG A 99 -16.55 10.52 -15.49
CA ARG A 99 -15.42 9.85 -16.14
C ARG A 99 -14.96 8.70 -15.25
N ARG A 100 -14.74 7.53 -15.83
CA ARG A 100 -14.15 6.39 -15.12
C ARG A 100 -12.68 6.70 -14.76
N PRO A 101 -12.28 6.70 -13.47
CA PRO A 101 -10.88 6.74 -13.09
C PRO A 101 -10.17 5.47 -13.57
N TRP A 102 -8.85 5.54 -13.72
CA TRP A 102 -8.02 4.35 -13.98
C TRP A 102 -7.86 3.52 -12.71
N VAL A 103 -7.86 2.20 -12.85
CA VAL A 103 -7.51 1.30 -11.75
C VAL A 103 -6.03 0.97 -11.84
N MET A 104 -5.26 1.35 -10.84
CA MET A 104 -3.84 1.04 -10.72
C MET A 104 -3.63 -0.02 -9.65
N ILE A 105 -2.75 -0.98 -9.94
CA ILE A 105 -2.28 -1.92 -8.93
C ILE A 105 -0.83 -1.63 -8.57
N SER A 106 -0.52 -1.72 -7.28
CA SER A 106 0.85 -1.53 -6.77
C SER A 106 1.55 -2.86 -6.51
N VAL A 107 2.80 -2.95 -6.97
CA VAL A 107 3.71 -4.08 -6.77
C VAL A 107 5.11 -3.60 -6.39
N ASN A 108 5.91 -4.48 -5.80
CA ASN A 108 7.30 -4.23 -5.44
C ASN A 108 8.24 -5.24 -6.14
N ASP A 109 9.43 -4.78 -6.52
CA ASP A 109 10.48 -5.64 -7.08
C ASP A 109 11.29 -6.38 -6.01
N ASN A 110 11.37 -5.82 -4.80
CA ASN A 110 12.08 -6.38 -3.65
C ASN A 110 11.54 -5.77 -2.32
N GLU A 111 12.40 -5.59 -1.32
CA GLU A 111 12.08 -4.93 -0.05
C GLU A 111 11.52 -3.53 -0.25
N ASP A 112 10.32 -3.30 0.28
CA ASP A 112 9.65 -2.02 0.24
C ASP A 112 8.88 -1.78 1.55
N LEU A 113 8.93 -0.55 2.07
CA LEU A 113 8.34 -0.21 3.37
C LEU A 113 6.80 -0.23 3.38
N HIS A 114 6.17 -0.04 2.23
CA HIS A 114 4.72 -0.13 2.01
C HIS A 114 4.26 -1.59 1.89
N PHE A 115 5.18 -2.52 1.58
CA PHE A 115 4.91 -3.94 1.46
C PHE A 115 5.49 -4.72 2.63
N ARG A 116 5.09 -4.36 3.85
CA ARG A 116 5.53 -5.05 5.07
C ARG A 116 4.34 -5.57 5.85
N LYS A 117 4.49 -6.75 6.44
CA LYS A 117 3.50 -7.34 7.35
C LYS A 117 4.15 -7.63 8.69
N ALA A 118 3.33 -7.70 9.73
CA ALA A 118 3.77 -8.17 11.03
C ALA A 118 3.92 -9.70 10.99
N GLU A 119 4.92 -10.24 11.67
CA GLU A 119 5.08 -11.67 11.92
C GLU A 119 5.55 -11.89 13.36
N PHE A 120 5.16 -13.01 13.95
CA PHE A 120 5.72 -13.50 15.21
C PHE A 120 5.37 -14.98 15.38
N ASP A 121 6.20 -15.72 16.14
CA ASP A 121 5.86 -17.08 16.55
C ASP A 121 4.87 -17.00 17.74
N PRO A 122 3.64 -17.57 17.64
CA PRO A 122 2.72 -17.62 18.77
C PRO A 122 3.31 -18.32 20.00
N ALA A 123 4.25 -19.25 19.84
CA ALA A 123 4.92 -19.94 20.93
C ALA A 123 5.87 -19.03 21.72
N ASP A 124 6.39 -17.96 21.10
CA ASP A 124 7.24 -16.97 21.74
C ASP A 124 6.46 -15.90 22.51
N CYS A 125 5.13 -15.88 22.36
CA CYS A 125 4.26 -14.96 23.09
C CYS A 125 4.06 -15.44 24.53
N PRO A 126 4.47 -14.66 25.56
CA PRO A 126 4.33 -15.08 26.94
C PRO A 126 2.85 -15.30 27.32
N PRO A 127 2.55 -16.33 28.12
CA PRO A 127 1.17 -16.66 28.51
C PRO A 127 0.52 -15.57 29.38
N ASP A 128 1.33 -14.77 30.08
CA ASP A 128 0.94 -13.62 30.89
C ASP A 128 0.86 -12.31 30.11
N CYS A 129 1.10 -12.34 28.79
CA CYS A 129 0.95 -11.17 27.93
C CYS A 129 -0.52 -10.74 27.86
N SER A 130 -0.78 -9.44 28.11
CA SER A 130 -2.11 -8.83 27.97
C SER A 130 -2.58 -8.65 26.52
N ARG A 131 -1.72 -8.98 25.55
CA ARG A 131 -1.96 -8.94 24.09
C ARG A 131 -2.49 -7.60 23.56
N PRO A 132 -1.86 -6.46 23.88
CA PRO A 132 -2.27 -5.15 23.36
C PRO A 132 -2.19 -5.07 21.82
N CYS A 133 -1.36 -5.89 21.19
CA CYS A 133 -1.24 -5.99 19.74
C CYS A 133 -2.54 -6.47 19.05
N GLU A 134 -3.32 -7.36 19.68
CA GLU A 134 -4.63 -7.79 19.16
C GLU A 134 -5.63 -6.63 19.18
N VAL A 135 -5.67 -5.90 20.30
CA VAL A 135 -6.61 -4.79 20.53
C VAL A 135 -6.35 -3.61 19.60
N VAL A 136 -5.07 -3.27 19.37
CA VAL A 136 -4.71 -2.12 18.54
C VAL A 136 -4.82 -2.42 17.04
N CYS A 137 -4.95 -3.69 16.64
CA CYS A 137 -4.96 -4.10 15.24
C CYS A 137 -6.30 -3.73 14.58
N PRO A 138 -6.35 -2.70 13.71
CA PRO A 138 -7.63 -2.25 13.15
C PRO A 138 -8.26 -3.26 12.20
N ALA A 139 -7.47 -4.18 11.64
CA ALA A 139 -7.94 -5.22 10.73
C ALA A 139 -8.24 -6.56 11.44
N ASN A 140 -8.14 -6.63 12.78
CA ASN A 140 -8.26 -7.87 13.55
C ASN A 140 -7.41 -9.00 12.93
N ALA A 141 -6.17 -8.65 12.58
CA ALA A 141 -5.23 -9.52 11.88
C ALA A 141 -4.35 -10.34 12.81
N ILE A 142 -4.50 -10.20 14.13
CA ILE A 142 -3.74 -10.95 15.13
C ILE A 142 -4.75 -11.77 15.93
N SER A 143 -4.53 -13.07 16.04
CA SER A 143 -5.41 -13.98 16.77
C SER A 143 -4.58 -15.05 17.48
N LEU A 144 -4.50 -14.99 18.81
CA LEU A 144 -3.89 -16.04 19.63
C LEU A 144 -4.97 -16.76 20.45
N VAL A 145 -5.04 -18.07 20.27
CA VAL A 145 -5.99 -18.95 20.98
C VAL A 145 -5.21 -19.87 21.90
N GLU A 146 -5.68 -20.03 23.13
CA GLU A 146 -5.11 -21.00 24.07
C GLU A 146 -5.32 -22.43 23.56
N GLY A 147 -4.23 -23.17 23.37
CA GLY A 147 -4.30 -24.58 23.05
C GLY A 147 -4.81 -25.37 24.26
N LYS A 148 -6.00 -25.98 24.16
CA LYS A 148 -6.41 -27.02 25.10
C LYS A 148 -5.42 -28.19 24.98
N SER A 149 -4.60 -28.41 26.01
CA SER A 149 -3.75 -29.61 26.08
C SER A 149 -4.65 -30.84 26.17
N THR A 150 -4.59 -31.75 25.19
CA THR A 150 -5.42 -32.96 25.12
C THR A 150 -4.86 -34.13 25.94
N VAL A 151 -4.03 -33.86 26.95
CA VAL A 151 -3.50 -34.90 27.84
C VAL A 151 -3.84 -34.54 29.28
N GLU A 152 -4.94 -35.11 29.77
CA GLU A 152 -5.26 -35.12 31.19
C GLU A 152 -4.32 -36.10 31.89
N LEU A 153 -3.19 -35.59 32.38
CA LEU A 153 -2.35 -36.31 33.36
C LEU A 153 -2.71 -35.81 34.76
N PRO A 154 -3.15 -36.70 35.68
CA PRO A 154 -3.40 -36.33 37.06
C PRO A 154 -2.03 -36.10 37.73
N HIS A 155 -1.85 -34.93 38.33
CA HIS A 155 -0.61 -34.45 38.98
C HIS A 155 0.50 -33.93 38.04
N SER A 156 0.37 -32.68 37.57
CA SER A 156 1.53 -31.83 37.26
C SER A 156 1.13 -30.36 37.25
N THR A 157 2.05 -29.51 37.70
CA THR A 157 2.06 -28.05 37.53
C THR A 157 1.53 -27.65 36.15
N ARG A 158 0.59 -26.70 36.07
CA ARG A 158 0.05 -26.18 34.81
C ARG A 158 1.22 -25.69 33.94
N SER A 159 1.67 -26.51 33.00
CA SER A 159 2.44 -26.00 31.87
C SER A 159 1.53 -25.00 31.15
N PRO A 160 1.97 -23.76 30.92
CA PRO A 160 1.21 -22.83 30.11
C PRO A 160 0.93 -23.51 28.76
N GLY A 161 -0.34 -23.68 28.42
CA GLY A 161 -0.72 -24.30 27.14
C GLY A 161 -0.10 -23.48 26.01
N ALA A 162 0.58 -24.14 25.08
CA ALA A 162 1.14 -23.48 23.90
C ALA A 162 0.05 -22.68 23.19
N LEU A 163 0.29 -21.39 22.98
CA LEU A 163 -0.62 -20.54 22.21
C LEU A 163 -0.57 -20.98 20.74
N LYS A 164 -1.73 -21.03 20.11
CA LYS A 164 -1.88 -21.30 18.67
C LYS A 164 -2.40 -20.05 17.98
N GLY A 165 -2.02 -19.86 16.72
CA GLY A 165 -2.46 -18.73 15.90
C GLY A 165 -1.30 -17.85 15.46
N GLY A 166 -1.46 -16.53 15.50
CA GLY A 166 -0.46 -15.57 15.03
C GLY A 166 -1.07 -14.47 14.17
N VAL A 167 -0.30 -13.95 13.22
CA VAL A 167 -0.77 -12.97 12.25
C VAL A 167 -1.50 -13.66 11.10
N ILE A 168 -2.74 -13.23 10.83
CA ILE A 168 -3.52 -13.60 9.66
C ILE A 168 -3.05 -12.70 8.51
N THR A 169 -2.15 -13.21 7.69
CA THR A 169 -1.44 -12.48 6.63
C THR A 169 -2.38 -11.72 5.69
N GLU A 170 -3.55 -12.29 5.35
CA GLU A 170 -4.51 -11.66 4.41
C GLU A 170 -5.24 -10.47 5.04
N ARG A 171 -5.23 -10.36 6.38
CA ARG A 171 -5.81 -9.21 7.10
C ARG A 171 -4.77 -8.15 7.44
N CYS A 172 -3.51 -8.54 7.56
CA CYS A 172 -2.43 -7.62 7.90
C CYS A 172 -2.05 -6.77 6.68
N TYR A 173 -2.38 -5.48 6.73
CA TYR A 173 -2.03 -4.50 5.69
C TYR A 173 -0.80 -3.66 6.04
N GLY A 174 -0.06 -4.03 7.09
CA GLY A 174 1.22 -3.38 7.38
C GLY A 174 1.18 -2.03 8.11
N CYS A 175 0.05 -1.65 8.74
CA CYS A 175 -0.05 -0.35 9.44
C CYS A 175 0.95 -0.14 10.58
N GLY A 176 1.58 -1.21 11.07
CA GLY A 176 2.62 -1.19 12.09
C GLY A 176 2.21 -0.76 13.50
N ARG A 177 0.91 -0.57 13.77
CA ARG A 177 0.41 -0.19 15.10
C ARG A 177 0.74 -1.21 16.19
N CYS A 178 0.94 -2.48 15.81
CA CYS A 178 1.27 -3.56 16.73
C CYS A 178 2.72 -3.54 17.25
N PHE A 179 3.67 -2.97 16.51
CA PHE A 179 5.09 -2.95 16.90
C PHE A 179 5.33 -2.20 18.22
N PRO A 180 4.95 -0.92 18.36
CA PRO A 180 5.30 -0.14 19.55
C PRO A 180 4.54 -0.57 20.81
N VAL A 181 3.48 -1.38 20.69
CA VAL A 181 2.66 -1.80 21.83
C VAL A 181 3.03 -3.18 22.36
N CYS A 182 3.86 -3.95 21.66
CA CYS A 182 4.26 -5.27 22.14
C CYS A 182 5.20 -5.13 23.35
N PRO A 183 4.80 -5.55 24.57
CA PRO A 183 5.62 -5.32 25.75
C PRO A 183 6.88 -6.21 25.80
N PHE A 184 6.94 -7.23 24.96
CA PHE A 184 8.04 -8.21 24.91
C PHE A 184 8.85 -8.14 23.62
N ASP A 185 8.55 -7.16 22.74
CA ASP A 185 9.25 -6.93 21.48
C ASP A 185 9.39 -8.20 20.60
N LYS A 186 8.29 -8.97 20.50
CA LYS A 186 8.25 -10.25 19.77
C LYS A 186 7.76 -10.15 18.33
N ILE A 187 7.30 -8.98 17.90
CA ILE A 187 6.70 -8.79 16.58
C ILE A 187 7.77 -8.27 15.62
N SER A 188 8.14 -9.07 14.64
CA SER A 188 9.05 -8.70 13.58
C SER A 188 8.31 -8.11 12.38
N VAL A 189 9.04 -7.33 11.59
CA VAL A 189 8.58 -6.78 10.31
C VAL A 189 9.10 -7.69 9.21
N VAL A 190 8.22 -8.19 8.36
CA VAL A 190 8.59 -9.04 7.23
C VAL A 190 8.18 -8.36 5.93
N THR A 191 9.12 -8.28 5.00
CA THR A 191 8.85 -7.85 3.63
C THR A 191 7.93 -8.85 2.94
N TYR A 192 6.89 -8.34 2.32
CA TYR A 192 5.95 -9.13 1.53
C TYR A 192 6.12 -8.75 0.06
N VAL A 193 6.70 -9.63 -0.76
CA VAL A 193 6.81 -9.40 -2.21
C VAL A 193 5.56 -9.92 -2.92
N ARG A 194 4.94 -9.10 -3.77
CA ARG A 194 3.77 -9.53 -4.55
C ARG A 194 4.16 -10.63 -5.54
N ASN A 195 3.31 -11.64 -5.66
CA ASN A 195 3.56 -12.76 -6.57
C ASN A 195 3.44 -12.30 -8.04
N ALA A 196 4.55 -12.31 -8.77
CA ALA A 196 4.60 -11.83 -10.15
C ALA A 196 3.67 -12.61 -11.11
N THR A 197 3.45 -13.91 -10.88
CA THR A 197 2.53 -14.72 -11.70
C THR A 197 1.08 -14.28 -11.45
N ALA A 198 0.68 -14.12 -10.19
CA ALA A 198 -0.66 -13.64 -9.85
C ALA A 198 -0.91 -12.22 -10.39
N THR A 199 0.08 -11.34 -10.29
CA THR A 199 0.04 -9.99 -10.90
C THR A 199 -0.15 -10.07 -12.41
N THR A 200 0.62 -10.91 -13.09
CA THR A 200 0.54 -11.05 -14.56
C THR A 200 -0.84 -11.53 -15.00
N GLU A 201 -1.42 -12.50 -14.31
CA GLU A 201 -2.78 -12.97 -14.58
C GLU A 201 -3.85 -11.93 -14.24
N LEU A 202 -3.59 -11.05 -13.26
CA LEU A 202 -4.46 -9.93 -12.94
C LEU A 202 -4.40 -8.84 -14.03
N LEU A 203 -3.21 -8.52 -14.55
CA LEU A 203 -3.01 -7.52 -15.60
C LEU A 203 -3.63 -7.90 -16.95
N LYS A 204 -3.76 -9.20 -17.23
CA LYS A 204 -4.44 -9.69 -18.46
C LYS A 204 -5.96 -9.51 -18.40
N ARG A 205 -6.53 -9.17 -17.25
CA ARG A 205 -7.96 -8.89 -17.10
C ARG A 205 -8.27 -7.46 -17.55
N ASP A 206 -9.43 -7.26 -18.17
CA ASP A 206 -9.87 -5.93 -18.65
C ASP A 206 -10.42 -5.03 -17.52
N ASN A 207 -9.78 -5.07 -16.34
CA ASN A 207 -10.21 -4.34 -15.14
C ASN A 207 -9.06 -3.66 -14.38
N VAL A 208 -7.85 -3.68 -14.94
CA VAL A 208 -6.68 -2.94 -14.48
C VAL A 208 -6.16 -2.07 -15.62
N ASP A 209 -6.02 -0.77 -15.39
CA ASP A 209 -5.56 0.21 -16.39
C ASP A 209 -4.06 0.53 -16.24
N ALA A 210 -3.49 0.38 -15.05
CA ALA A 210 -2.15 0.83 -14.73
C ALA A 210 -1.44 -0.06 -13.69
N VAL A 211 -0.11 0.00 -13.67
CA VAL A 211 0.71 -0.62 -12.61
C VAL A 211 1.66 0.42 -12.02
N GLU A 212 1.85 0.38 -10.70
CA GLU A 212 2.93 1.08 -10.01
C GLU A 212 3.94 0.06 -9.50
N ILE A 213 5.21 0.23 -9.87
CA ILE A 213 6.32 -0.62 -9.45
C ILE A 213 7.16 0.16 -8.45
N HIS A 214 7.14 -0.29 -7.19
CA HIS A 214 8.01 0.19 -6.13
C HIS A 214 9.37 -0.49 -6.25
N THR A 215 10.42 0.31 -6.25
CA THR A 215 11.79 -0.16 -6.37
C THR A 215 12.75 0.64 -5.50
N SER A 216 13.70 -0.06 -4.90
CA SER A 216 14.80 0.57 -4.17
C SER A 216 15.81 1.28 -5.07
N GLY A 217 15.82 0.98 -6.38
CA GLY A 217 16.77 1.51 -7.37
C GLY A 217 18.23 1.10 -7.18
N ARG A 218 18.56 0.39 -6.10
CA ARG A 218 19.92 -0.09 -5.80
C ARG A 218 20.26 -1.38 -6.53
N GLN A 219 19.26 -2.19 -6.86
CA GLN A 219 19.43 -3.53 -7.41
C GLN A 219 18.56 -3.71 -8.66
N SER A 220 19.07 -3.29 -9.82
CA SER A 220 18.35 -3.36 -11.10
C SER A 220 18.05 -4.79 -11.59
N ALA A 221 18.69 -5.81 -11.00
CA ALA A 221 18.42 -7.21 -11.31
C ALA A 221 17.01 -7.63 -10.90
N PHE A 222 16.54 -7.25 -9.70
CA PHE A 222 15.18 -7.55 -9.24
C PHE A 222 14.13 -6.83 -10.09
N PHE A 223 14.37 -5.56 -10.41
CA PHE A 223 13.52 -4.81 -11.33
C PHE A 223 13.40 -5.51 -12.69
N ARG A 224 14.53 -5.96 -13.25
CA ARG A 224 14.57 -6.72 -14.51
C ARG A 224 13.80 -8.02 -14.42
N GLU A 225 13.96 -8.76 -13.33
CA GLU A 225 13.26 -10.01 -13.10
C GLU A 225 11.75 -9.79 -13.06
N LEU A 226 11.27 -8.82 -12.27
CA LEU A 226 9.85 -8.46 -12.22
C LEU A 226 9.35 -8.04 -13.60
N TRP A 227 10.06 -7.12 -14.27
CA TRP A 227 9.68 -6.61 -15.59
C TRP A 227 9.54 -7.74 -16.63
N ASN A 228 10.52 -8.64 -16.67
CA ASN A 228 10.51 -9.80 -17.57
C ASN A 228 9.34 -10.75 -17.25
N HIS A 229 8.99 -10.93 -15.98
CA HIS A 229 7.83 -11.76 -15.58
C HIS A 229 6.50 -11.14 -16.02
N LEU A 230 6.33 -9.82 -15.91
CA LEU A 230 5.14 -9.13 -16.41
C LEU A 230 5.00 -9.31 -17.93
N GLY A 231 6.13 -9.23 -18.64
CA GLY A 231 6.26 -9.59 -20.05
C GLY A 231 5.14 -9.03 -20.93
N ASP A 232 4.43 -9.91 -21.64
CA ASP A 232 3.38 -9.51 -22.57
C ASP A 232 2.17 -8.85 -21.91
N ALA A 233 1.97 -9.00 -20.59
CA ALA A 233 0.83 -8.38 -19.91
C ALA A 233 0.92 -6.84 -19.89
N ILE A 234 2.11 -6.27 -20.10
CA ILE A 234 2.31 -4.82 -20.18
C ILE A 234 1.48 -4.19 -21.31
N ARG A 235 1.15 -4.93 -22.38
CA ARG A 235 0.36 -4.42 -23.52
C ARG A 235 -1.09 -4.05 -23.16
N TYR A 236 -1.61 -4.55 -22.04
CA TYR A 236 -2.95 -4.23 -21.55
C TYR A 236 -2.99 -2.94 -20.74
N LEU A 237 -1.82 -2.42 -20.36
CA LEU A 237 -1.72 -1.23 -19.52
C LEU A 237 -1.76 0.06 -20.34
N ARG A 238 -2.40 1.06 -19.75
CA ARG A 238 -2.35 2.45 -20.21
C ARG A 238 -1.18 3.20 -19.59
N LEU A 239 -0.73 2.79 -18.41
CA LEU A 239 0.33 3.46 -17.66
C LEU A 239 1.18 2.47 -16.86
N VAL A 240 2.50 2.65 -16.92
CA VAL A 240 3.45 2.09 -15.95
C VAL A 240 4.06 3.23 -15.15
N ALA A 241 3.83 3.22 -13.85
CA ALA A 241 4.48 4.10 -12.90
C ALA A 241 5.66 3.37 -12.23
N VAL A 242 6.79 4.05 -12.10
CA VAL A 242 7.94 3.57 -11.34
C VAL A 242 8.14 4.49 -10.16
N ASN A 243 7.98 3.91 -8.97
CA ASN A 243 8.18 4.59 -7.71
C ASN A 243 9.57 4.26 -7.18
N LEU A 244 10.47 5.24 -7.25
CA LEU A 244 11.87 5.10 -6.88
C LEU A 244 12.15 5.88 -5.58
N LEU A 245 12.82 5.22 -4.64
CA LEU A 245 13.39 5.89 -3.46
C LEU A 245 14.52 6.86 -3.88
N ASP A 246 14.55 8.07 -3.33
CA ASP A 246 15.64 9.01 -3.55
C ASP A 246 16.94 8.45 -2.96
N ILE A 247 17.85 8.03 -3.84
CA ILE A 247 19.18 7.50 -3.51
C ILE A 247 20.29 8.53 -3.78
N GLY A 248 19.93 9.82 -3.78
CA GLY A 248 20.86 10.94 -3.97
C GLY A 248 21.41 11.01 -5.39
N ASP A 249 22.72 11.23 -5.52
CA ASP A 249 23.38 11.45 -6.81
C ASP A 249 23.23 10.27 -7.80
N SER A 250 22.96 9.08 -7.27
CA SER A 250 22.77 7.87 -8.08
C SER A 250 21.36 7.74 -8.68
N THR A 251 20.38 8.56 -8.25
CA THR A 251 18.97 8.45 -8.65
C THR A 251 18.79 8.49 -10.16
N ILE A 252 19.38 9.48 -10.86
CA ILE A 252 19.25 9.63 -12.31
C ILE A 252 19.85 8.42 -13.05
N SER A 253 21.01 7.93 -12.59
CA SER A 253 21.68 6.77 -13.18
C SER A 253 20.83 5.50 -13.05
N SER A 254 20.23 5.29 -11.87
CA SER A 254 19.31 4.19 -11.64
C SER A 254 18.03 4.31 -12.48
N MET A 255 17.44 5.50 -12.60
CA MET A 255 16.30 5.76 -13.49
C MET A 255 16.61 5.39 -14.93
N ASN A 256 17.76 5.83 -15.46
CA ASN A 256 18.19 5.50 -16.81
C ASN A 256 18.39 3.99 -17.00
N THR A 257 19.01 3.32 -16.02
CA THR A 257 19.22 1.87 -16.05
C THR A 257 17.89 1.11 -16.12
N MET A 258 16.92 1.50 -15.30
CA MET A 258 15.59 0.89 -15.29
C MET A 258 14.79 1.24 -16.55
N TYR A 259 14.88 2.47 -17.05
CA TYR A 259 14.25 2.85 -18.31
C TYR A 259 14.77 2.00 -19.48
N SER A 260 16.07 1.74 -19.57
CA SER A 260 16.65 0.85 -20.60
C SER A 260 16.23 -0.62 -20.47
N ILE A 261 15.75 -1.05 -19.28
CA ILE A 261 15.11 -2.36 -19.12
C ILE A 261 13.73 -2.36 -19.78
N MET A 262 13.00 -1.26 -19.62
CA MET A 262 11.59 -1.15 -20.02
C MET A 262 11.40 -0.77 -21.49
N GLU A 263 12.29 0.05 -22.04
CA GLU A 263 12.05 0.83 -23.27
C GLU A 263 11.65 0.01 -24.49
N LEU A 264 12.08 -1.26 -24.58
CA LEU A 264 11.75 -2.15 -25.69
C LEU A 264 10.30 -2.69 -25.65
N GLN A 265 9.68 -2.73 -24.48
CA GLN A 265 8.34 -3.30 -24.26
C GLN A 265 7.32 -2.25 -23.79
N LEU A 266 7.74 -0.99 -23.65
CA LEU A 266 6.96 0.07 -23.04
C LEU A 266 6.13 0.83 -24.10
N ASP A 267 4.97 0.27 -24.43
CA ASP A 267 4.04 0.87 -25.42
C ASP A 267 3.01 1.83 -24.82
N CYS A 268 3.07 2.07 -23.50
CA CYS A 268 2.08 2.86 -22.75
C CYS A 268 2.68 4.15 -22.14
N TYR A 269 1.88 4.90 -21.36
CA TYR A 269 2.41 6.04 -20.61
C TYR A 269 3.41 5.56 -19.55
N ASN A 270 4.40 6.39 -19.26
CA ASN A 270 5.39 6.10 -18.22
C ASN A 270 5.50 7.28 -17.27
N LEU A 271 5.32 6.98 -15.98
CA LEU A 271 5.39 7.94 -14.88
C LEU A 271 6.57 7.56 -13.98
N TRP A 272 7.33 8.56 -13.55
CA TRP A 272 8.36 8.39 -12.53
C TRP A 272 7.96 9.20 -11.31
N GLN A 273 7.84 8.53 -10.17
CA GLN A 273 7.65 9.15 -8.87
C GLN A 273 8.95 8.99 -8.07
N ASN A 274 9.34 10.06 -7.37
CA ASN A 274 10.50 10.05 -6.50
C ASN A 274 10.06 10.49 -5.10
N PHE A 275 10.17 9.60 -4.11
CA PHE A 275 9.98 9.97 -2.71
C PHE A 275 11.33 10.27 -2.07
N SER A 276 11.48 11.49 -1.57
CA SER A 276 12.55 11.80 -0.63
C SER A 276 12.17 11.22 0.73
N SER A 277 13.04 10.39 1.31
CA SER A 277 12.86 9.83 2.64
C SER A 277 13.07 10.91 3.70
N GLY A 278 12.08 11.77 3.92
CA GLY A 278 12.09 12.79 4.97
C GLY A 278 13.21 13.85 4.82
N PRO A 279 13.28 14.83 5.75
CA PRO A 279 14.34 15.82 5.74
C PRO A 279 15.69 15.13 5.93
N ARG A 280 16.67 15.46 5.08
CA ARG A 280 18.08 15.22 5.38
C ARG A 280 18.44 16.06 6.60
N GLU A 281 18.66 15.41 7.75
CA GLU A 281 19.32 16.02 8.91
C GLU A 281 20.77 16.39 8.60
#